data_AF-A0A0F9I322-F1
#
_entry.id   AF-A0A0F9I322-F1
#
_cell.length_a   1.000
_cell.length_b   1.000
_cell.length_c   1.000
_cell.angle_alpha   90.00
_cell.angle_beta   90.00
_cell.angle_gamma   90.00
#
_symmetry.space_group_name_H-M   'P 1'
#
loop_
_entity.id
_entity.type
_entity.pdbx_description
1 polymer ?
#
loop_
_entity_poly.entity_id
_entity_poly.type
_entity_poly.pdbx_seq_one_letter_code
_entity_poly.pdbx_strand_id
1 'polypeptide(L)' 'MNNNQTAIIQLKLLGYPIVNIRRALNSLTDITQLSIAKNLNTSRQNVTHHINGRGSNDPKIQQGIADSFGVPVGDLFE' A
#
# COMPACT_ATOMS: atom_id res chain seq x y z
N MET A 1 9.81 -7.48 11.80
CA MET A 1 8.53 -7.76 11.10
C MET A 1 7.42 -7.13 11.93
N ASN A 2 6.68 -6.16 11.37
CA ASN A 2 5.60 -5.49 12.11
C ASN A 2 4.25 -6.19 11.85
N ASN A 3 3.21 -5.81 12.60
CA ASN A 3 1.88 -6.43 12.50
C ASN A 3 1.29 -6.31 11.09
N ASN A 4 1.53 -5.20 10.40
CA ASN A 4 1.06 -4.98 9.02
C ASN A 4 1.72 -5.94 8.04
N GLN A 5 3.04 -6.13 8.14
CA GLN A 5 3.80 -7.05 7.32
C GLN A 5 3.34 -8.50 7.55
N THR A 6 3.14 -8.90 8.81
CA THR A 6 2.57 -10.22 9.15
C THR A 6 1.19 -10.40 8.55
N ALA A 7 0.30 -9.41 8.66
CA ALA A 7 -1.05 -9.48 8.10
C ALA A 7 -1.02 -9.62 6.58
N ILE A 8 -0.17 -8.86 5.87
CA ILE A 8 -0.02 -8.97 4.41
C ILE A 8 0.41 -10.38 4.02
N ILE A 9 1.45 -10.93 4.66
CA ILE A 9 1.96 -12.27 4.35
C ILE A 9 0.88 -13.32 4.59
N GLN A 10 0.18 -13.27 5.73
CA GLN A 10 -0.88 -14.23 6.04
C GLN A 10 -2.06 -14.13 5.05
N LEU A 11 -2.47 -12.91 4.68
CA LEU A 11 -3.54 -12.71 3.69
C LEU A 11 -3.12 -13.20 2.30
N LYS A 12 -1.87 -13.00 1.89
CA LYS A 12 -1.32 -13.56 0.64
C LYS A 12 -1.38 -15.10 0.68
N LEU A 13 -0.95 -15.73 1.78
CA LEU A 13 -0.98 -17.19 1.95
C LEU A 13 -2.40 -17.77 1.90
N LEU A 14 -3.40 -17.01 2.37
CA LEU A 14 -4.82 -17.37 2.26
C LEU A 14 -5.41 -17.14 0.86
N GLY A 15 -4.62 -16.63 -0.10
CA GLY A 15 -5.02 -16.43 -1.48
C GLY A 15 -5.77 -15.12 -1.74
N TYR A 16 -5.75 -14.15 -0.82
CA TYR A 16 -6.35 -12.85 -1.08
C TYR A 16 -5.54 -12.05 -2.12
N PRO A 17 -6.19 -11.46 -3.14
CA PRO A 17 -5.51 -10.63 -4.12
C PRO A 17 -4.82 -9.43 -3.48
N ILE A 18 -3.57 -9.15 -3.85
CA ILE A 18 -2.77 -8.07 -3.26
C ILE A 18 -3.42 -6.69 -3.40
N VAL A 19 -4.17 -6.46 -4.47
CA VAL A 19 -4.97 -5.22 -4.66
C VAL A 19 -6.00 -5.04 -3.54
N ASN A 20 -6.65 -6.13 -3.12
CA ASN A 20 -7.64 -6.09 -2.04
C ASN A 20 -6.95 -5.86 -0.69
N ILE A 21 -5.77 -6.45 -0.48
CA ILE A 21 -4.95 -6.22 0.71
C ILE A 21 -4.54 -4.74 0.80
N ARG A 22 -4.04 -4.13 -0.28
CA ARG A 22 -3.69 -2.69 -0.34
C ARG A 22 -4.87 -1.78 -0.01
N ARG A 23 -6.06 -2.12 -0.50
CA ARG A 23 -7.30 -1.39 -0.19
C ARG A 23 -7.68 -1.52 1.27
N ALA A 24 -7.63 -2.74 1.81
CA ALA A 24 -7.97 -3.02 3.20
C ALA A 24 -7.04 -2.30 4.18
N LEU A 25 -5.74 -2.19 3.90
CA LEU A 25 -4.79 -1.50 4.79
C LEU A 25 -5.18 -0.06 5.10
N ASN A 26 -5.70 0.71 4.13
CA ASN A 26 -6.20 2.07 4.40
C ASN A 26 -7.45 2.10 5.28
N SER A 27 -8.21 1.00 5.34
CA SER A 27 -9.44 0.89 6.14
C SER A 27 -9.17 0.30 7.53
N LEU A 28 -8.11 -0.50 7.65
CA LEU A 28 -7.69 -1.17 8.90
C LEU A 28 -6.66 -0.36 9.69
N THR A 29 -6.11 0.69 9.09
CA THR A 29 -5.18 1.62 9.74
C THR A 29 -5.77 3.02 9.69
N ASP A 30 -5.34 3.90 10.59
CA ASP A 30 -5.71 5.32 10.56
C ASP A 30 -4.96 6.12 9.46
N ILE A 31 -4.26 5.41 8.56
CA ILE A 31 -3.48 6.01 7.47
C ILE A 31 -4.39 6.19 6.26
N THR A 32 -4.64 7.44 5.90
CA THR A 32 -5.48 7.79 4.75
C THR A 32 -4.65 7.94 3.47
N GLN A 33 -5.26 7.68 2.31
CA GLN A 33 -4.61 7.95 1.03
C GLN A 33 -4.27 9.43 0.83
N LEU A 34 -5.03 10.34 1.48
CA LEU A 34 -4.75 11.77 1.46
C LEU A 34 -3.49 12.12 2.26
N SER A 35 -3.30 11.52 3.44
CA SER A 35 -2.08 11.73 4.23
C SER A 35 -0.85 11.16 3.52
N ILE A 36 -0.96 9.99 2.89
CA ILE A 36 0.11 9.43 2.06
C ILE A 36 0.46 10.39 0.92
N ALA A 37 -0.56 10.87 0.19
CA ALA A 37 -0.35 11.78 -0.94
C ALA A 37 0.36 13.09 -0.53
N LYS A 38 0.00 13.65 0.62
CA LYS A 38 0.68 14.83 1.20
C LYS A 38 2.14 14.55 1.50
N ASN A 39 2.45 13.41 2.13
CA ASN A 39 3.83 13.03 2.46
C ASN A 39 4.69 12.81 1.21
N LEU A 40 4.10 12.30 0.13
CA LEU A 40 4.79 12.03 -1.14
C LEU A 40 4.78 13.22 -2.11
N ASN A 41 4.22 14.37 -1.71
CA ASN A 41 4.03 15.53 -2.57
C ASN A 41 3.39 15.17 -3.92
N THR A 42 2.31 14.38 -3.89
CA THR A 42 1.59 13.89 -5.07
C THR A 42 0.07 14.01 -4.90
N SER A 43 -0.70 13.67 -5.93
CA SER A 43 -2.16 13.71 -5.85
C SER A 43 -2.74 12.48 -5.16
N ARG A 44 -3.87 12.64 -4.46
CA ARG A 44 -4.62 11.50 -3.88
C ARG A 44 -4.99 10.47 -4.95
N GLN A 45 -5.33 10.93 -6.15
CA GLN A 45 -5.66 10.10 -7.30
C GLN A 45 -4.47 9.23 -7.71
N ASN A 46 -3.25 9.78 -7.68
CA ASN A 46 -2.05 8.99 -7.99
C ASN A 46 -1.86 7.84 -6.99
N VAL A 47 -1.98 8.11 -5.69
CA VAL A 47 -1.94 7.07 -4.64
C VAL A 47 -3.06 6.05 -4.83
N THR A 48 -4.28 6.51 -5.14
CA THR A 48 -5.44 5.66 -5.43
C THR A 48 -5.16 4.71 -6.60
N HIS A 49 -4.55 5.20 -7.68
CA HIS A 49 -4.21 4.39 -8.85
C HIS A 49 -3.21 3.28 -8.49
N HIS A 50 -2.15 3.59 -7.74
CA HIS A 50 -1.17 2.59 -7.30
C HIS A 50 -1.81 1.52 -6.41
N ILE A 51 -2.61 1.92 -5.41
CA ILE A 51 -3.35 1.00 -4.54
C ILE A 51 -4.24 0.06 -5.37
N ASN A 52 -4.94 0.60 -6.35
CA ASN A 52 -5.84 -0.14 -7.22
C ASN A 52 -5.14 -0.96 -8.33
N GLY A 53 -3.80 -0.93 -8.42
CA GLY A 53 -3.05 -1.60 -9.49
C GLY A 53 -3.26 -0.98 -10.88
N ARG A 54 -3.70 0.28 -10.95
CA ARG A 54 -3.88 1.07 -12.17
C ARG A 54 -2.83 2.19 -12.35
N GLY A 55 -1.94 2.35 -11.36
CA GLY A 55 -0.86 3.32 -11.40
C GLY A 55 0.27 2.86 -12.32
N SER A 56 1.14 3.80 -12.70
CA SER A 56 2.44 3.45 -13.27
C SER A 56 3.26 2.64 -12.26
N ASN A 57 4.26 1.89 -12.74
CA ASN A 57 5.23 1.23 -11.87
C ASN A 57 6.28 2.24 -11.35
N ASP A 58 5.84 3.37 -10.80
CA ASP A 58 6.75 4.37 -10.24
C ASP A 58 7.32 3.86 -8.91
N PRO A 59 8.61 3.49 -8.85
CA PRO A 59 9.18 2.86 -7.67
C PRO A 59 9.18 3.80 -6.46
N LYS A 60 9.28 5.12 -6.66
CA LYS A 60 9.31 6.09 -5.56
C LYS A 60 7.94 6.17 -4.89
N ILE A 61 6.86 6.17 -5.68
CA ILE A 61 5.50 6.21 -5.14
C ILE A 61 5.15 4.88 -4.47
N GLN A 62 5.52 3.74 -5.06
CA GLN A 62 5.31 2.43 -4.45
C GLN A 62 6.05 2.30 -3.12
N GLN A 63 7.34 2.67 -3.08
CA GLN A 63 8.13 2.67 -1.86
C GLN A 63 7.51 3.57 -0.80
N GLY A 64 7.15 4.80 -1.15
CA GLY A 64 6.55 5.75 -0.21
C GLY A 64 5.19 5.31 0.35
N ILE A 65 4.38 4.61 -0.45
CA ILE A 65 3.13 3.98 0.03
C ILE A 65 3.45 2.86 1.02
N ALA A 66 4.41 1.98 0.70
CA ALA A 66 4.79 0.87 1.55
C ALA A 66 5.39 1.37 2.90
N ASP A 67 6.26 2.39 2.84
CA ASP A 67 6.84 3.05 4.01
C ASP A 67 5.77 3.65 4.93
N SER A 68 4.70 4.21 4.35
CA SER A 68 3.59 4.76 5.13
C SER A 68 2.91 3.70 6.00
N PHE A 69 2.87 2.44 5.54
CA PHE A 69 2.37 1.30 6.32
C PHE A 69 3.47 0.57 7.11
N GLY A 70 4.72 1.00 6.96
CA GLY A 70 5.90 0.38 7.56
C GLY A 70 6.18 -1.03 7.01
N VAL A 71 5.83 -1.32 5.76
CA VAL A 71 5.99 -2.66 5.16
C VAL A 71 6.98 -2.62 4.01
N PRO A 72 7.70 -3.71 3.72
CA PRO A 72 8.57 -3.77 2.54
C PRO A 72 7.76 -3.58 1.25
N VAL A 73 8.34 -2.88 0.27
CA VAL A 73 7.66 -2.60 -1.01
C VAL A 73 7.30 -3.87 -1.77
N GLY A 74 8.19 -4.88 -1.78
CA GLY A 74 7.93 -6.16 -2.42
C GLY A 74 6.76 -6.92 -1.78
N ASP A 75 6.61 -6.82 -0.45
CA ASP A 75 5.46 -7.43 0.21
C ASP A 75 4.14 -6.78 -0.23
N LEU A 76 4.15 -5.51 -0.64
CA LEU A 76 2.93 -4.77 -0.98
C LEU A 76 2.64 -4.64 -2.49
N PHE A 77 3.67 -4.73 -3.34
CA PHE A 77 3.58 -4.49 -4.78
C PHE A 77 4.14 -5.61 -5.67
N GLU A 78 4.76 -6.66 -5.11
CA GLU A 78 5.22 -7.87 -5.83
C GLU A 78 4.35 -9.11 -5.51
#